data_AF-A0A494ZZ85-F1
#
_entry.id   AF-A0A494ZZ85-F1
#
_cell.length_a   1.000
_cell.length_b   1.000
_cell.length_c   1.000
_cell.angle_alpha   90.00
_cell.angle_beta   90.00
_cell.angle_gamma   90.00
#
_symmetry.space_group_name_H-M   'P 1'
#
loop_
_entity.id
_entity.type
_entity.pdbx_description
1 polymer ?
#
loop_
_entity_poly.entity_id
_entity_poly.type
_entity_poly.pdbx_seq_one_letter_code
_entity_poly.pdbx_strand_id
1 'polypeptide(L)'
;MEKIVYRSGVNTFYELDNAYKLVDRKGKFAILDKDEKLLMKIIELLQGERSFYFNEGNGAFYLNIYENGRGKYYCSLRQLVVAFNMDGDFEQNLNTVKNNTVLLVNDKEDWNLKRSNLEFTGIDNNVNTFYSDGKNFFIRHNKTGYVVKTDLDKDLNELIRQYRWSYSEGCKTLGTFLSERKNQFISIHRFVREYFDRCNDNMDMESWNRVMKNLSHKAEINVDHLDSDKTNSCKNNLVWMKACDNIRKGNLTKKLNQDPFHCKVLATKYGIRMEAGYVADGNYFKVISNYENPADFVEALRQFWKCGVLCDDAGKEYKLPNIPYDYFREVKRM
;
A
#
# COMPACT_ATOMS: atom_id res chain seq x y z
N MET A 1 39.86 -4.69 16.02
CA MET A 1 40.85 -5.39 15.13
C MET A 1 40.07 -6.42 14.31
N GLU A 2 40.16 -6.46 12.98
CA GLU A 2 39.38 -7.45 12.18
C GLU A 2 40.04 -8.84 12.28
N LYS A 3 39.37 -9.81 12.90
CA LYS A 3 39.85 -11.20 13.02
C LYS A 3 38.99 -12.13 12.16
N ILE A 4 39.60 -12.97 11.33
CA ILE A 4 38.85 -14.00 10.60
C ILE A 4 38.37 -15.05 11.59
N VAL A 5 37.05 -15.30 11.58
CA VAL A 5 36.42 -16.33 12.42
C VAL A 5 35.90 -17.51 11.62
N TYR A 6 35.58 -17.31 10.35
CA TYR A 6 35.11 -18.39 9.48
C TYR A 6 35.29 -18.07 7.99
N ARG A 7 35.51 -19.11 7.18
CA ARG A 7 35.55 -19.05 5.71
C ARG A 7 34.68 -20.15 5.14
N SER A 8 33.89 -19.82 4.13
CA SER A 8 33.08 -20.80 3.40
C SER A 8 32.87 -20.36 1.97
N GLY A 9 33.19 -21.24 1.02
CA GLY A 9 33.15 -20.92 -0.40
C GLY A 9 33.86 -19.60 -0.73
N VAL A 10 33.12 -18.62 -1.28
CA VAL A 10 33.64 -17.28 -1.62
C VAL A 10 33.41 -16.21 -0.54
N ASN A 11 32.99 -16.61 0.66
CA ASN A 11 32.72 -15.70 1.76
C ASN A 11 33.77 -15.83 2.88
N THR A 12 34.09 -14.69 3.50
CA THR A 12 34.87 -14.63 4.73
C THR A 12 34.09 -13.87 5.78
N PHE A 13 34.02 -14.43 6.99
CA PHE A 13 33.44 -13.79 8.16
C PHE A 13 34.55 -13.27 9.07
N TYR A 14 34.44 -11.99 9.41
CA TYR A 14 35.33 -11.31 10.34
C TYR A 14 34.57 -10.99 11.62
N GLU A 15 35.22 -11.16 12.74
CA GLU A 15 34.83 -10.57 14.00
C GLU A 15 35.37 -9.15 14.10
N LEU A 16 34.47 -8.24 14.43
CA LEU A 16 34.73 -6.87 14.84
C LEU A 16 34.44 -6.74 16.33
N ASP A 17 34.80 -5.59 16.91
CA ASP A 17 34.66 -5.36 18.35
C ASP A 17 33.20 -5.58 18.84
N ASN A 18 32.20 -5.14 18.05
CA ASN A 18 30.77 -5.22 18.39
C ASN A 18 29.87 -5.79 17.26
N ALA A 19 30.44 -6.50 16.30
CA ALA A 19 29.69 -7.03 15.16
C ALA A 19 30.40 -8.21 14.48
N TYR A 20 29.68 -8.92 13.62
CA TYR A 20 30.30 -9.75 12.58
C TYR A 20 30.20 -9.06 11.23
N LYS A 21 31.21 -9.25 10.39
CA LYS A 21 31.28 -8.72 9.02
C LYS A 21 31.43 -9.87 8.04
N LEU A 22 30.43 -10.05 7.19
CA LEU A 22 30.51 -10.94 6.03
C LEU A 22 31.12 -10.15 4.87
N VAL A 23 32.11 -10.72 4.17
CA VAL A 23 32.68 -10.15 2.94
C VAL A 23 32.69 -11.22 1.85
N ASP A 24 32.28 -10.87 0.64
CA ASP A 24 32.44 -11.72 -0.54
C ASP A 24 33.78 -11.50 -1.27
N ARG A 25 34.10 -12.37 -2.22
CA ARG A 25 35.32 -12.25 -3.04
C ARG A 25 35.43 -10.94 -3.84
N LYS A 26 34.33 -10.21 -4.06
CA LYS A 26 34.30 -8.92 -4.78
C LYS A 26 34.41 -7.72 -3.82
N GLY A 27 34.58 -7.96 -2.52
CA GLY A 27 34.67 -6.91 -1.50
C GLY A 27 33.32 -6.31 -1.08
N LYS A 28 32.19 -6.88 -1.54
CA LYS A 28 30.87 -6.52 -1.02
C LYS A 28 30.72 -7.10 0.37
N PHE A 29 30.07 -6.37 1.26
CA PHE A 29 30.01 -6.77 2.66
C PHE A 29 28.65 -6.50 3.30
N ALA A 30 28.41 -7.21 4.39
CA ALA A 30 27.29 -6.98 5.30
C ALA A 30 27.78 -7.04 6.75
N ILE A 31 27.19 -6.20 7.61
CA ILE A 31 27.43 -6.16 9.05
C ILE A 31 26.23 -6.79 9.75
N LEU A 32 26.50 -7.72 10.66
CA LEU A 32 25.52 -8.45 11.47
C LEU A 32 25.75 -8.15 12.95
N ASP A 33 24.76 -8.41 13.80
CA ASP A 33 24.95 -8.35 15.25
C ASP A 33 26.02 -9.37 15.70
N LYS A 34 26.72 -9.04 16.78
CA LYS A 34 27.67 -9.96 17.42
C LYS A 34 26.90 -11.00 18.24
N ASP A 35 26.20 -11.88 17.53
CA ASP A 35 25.46 -13.00 18.08
C ASP A 35 26.12 -14.30 17.62
N GLU A 36 26.78 -14.98 18.56
CA GLU A 36 27.49 -16.22 18.29
C GLU A 36 26.54 -17.34 17.84
N LYS A 37 25.30 -17.37 18.34
CA LYS A 37 24.32 -18.39 17.94
C LYS A 37 23.89 -18.17 16.49
N LEU A 38 23.69 -16.91 16.08
CA LEU A 38 23.41 -16.57 14.68
C LEU A 38 24.58 -16.99 13.78
N LEU A 39 25.82 -16.68 14.18
CA LEU A 39 27.01 -17.07 13.44
C LEU A 39 27.11 -18.59 13.28
N MET A 40 26.89 -19.35 14.37
CA MET A 40 26.91 -20.80 14.34
C MET A 40 25.82 -21.38 13.43
N LYS A 41 24.61 -20.80 13.42
CA LYS A 41 23.54 -21.23 12.50
C LYS A 41 23.91 -20.96 11.05
N ILE A 42 24.56 -19.83 10.76
CA ILE A 42 25.08 -19.53 9.44
C ILE A 42 26.16 -20.55 9.02
N ILE A 43 27.10 -20.87 9.92
CA ILE A 43 28.15 -21.88 9.68
C ILE A 43 27.52 -23.25 9.36
N GLU A 44 26.52 -23.66 10.14
CA GLU A 44 25.76 -24.91 9.95
C GLU A 44 25.10 -24.96 8.56
N LEU A 45 24.48 -23.87 8.11
CA LEU A 45 23.82 -23.80 6.80
C LEU A 45 24.80 -23.82 5.63
N LEU A 46 25.96 -23.17 5.80
CA LEU A 46 26.97 -23.05 4.76
C LEU A 46 27.83 -24.32 4.58
N GLN A 47 28.03 -25.09 5.65
CA GLN A 47 28.76 -26.37 5.63
C GLN A 47 30.19 -26.28 5.03
N GLY A 48 30.84 -25.11 5.09
CA GLY A 48 32.22 -24.89 4.63
C GLY A 48 32.40 -24.72 3.12
N GLU A 49 31.47 -25.21 2.31
CA GLU A 49 31.58 -25.19 0.84
C GLU A 49 30.66 -24.14 0.20
N ARG A 50 29.51 -23.87 0.82
CA ARG A 50 28.50 -22.97 0.25
C ARG A 50 28.83 -21.51 0.53
N SER A 51 28.12 -20.62 -0.15
CA SER A 51 28.28 -19.18 0.03
C SER A 51 26.97 -18.44 -0.18
N PHE A 52 26.85 -17.30 0.50
CA PHE A 52 25.95 -16.23 0.12
C PHE A 52 26.48 -15.53 -1.14
N TYR A 53 25.63 -15.43 -2.14
CA TYR A 53 25.89 -14.70 -3.37
C TYR A 53 25.33 -13.29 -3.28
N PHE A 54 26.15 -12.30 -3.59
CA PHE A 54 25.69 -10.92 -3.67
C PHE A 54 25.00 -10.66 -5.01
N ASN A 55 23.74 -10.19 -4.96
CA ASN A 55 22.99 -9.76 -6.12
C ASN A 55 23.10 -8.24 -6.29
N GLU A 56 23.83 -7.80 -7.32
CA GLU A 56 24.05 -6.38 -7.60
C GLU A 56 22.76 -5.63 -7.99
N GLY A 57 21.75 -6.33 -8.52
CA GLY A 57 20.49 -5.71 -8.94
C GLY A 57 19.62 -5.21 -7.78
N ASN A 58 19.77 -5.79 -6.59
CA ASN A 58 19.02 -5.38 -5.40
C ASN A 58 19.87 -5.18 -4.14
N GLY A 59 21.20 -5.25 -4.26
CA GLY A 59 22.14 -4.98 -3.18
C GLY A 59 22.00 -5.94 -2.00
N ALA A 60 21.71 -7.22 -2.24
CA ALA A 60 21.44 -8.18 -1.17
C ALA A 60 22.21 -9.50 -1.34
N PHE A 61 22.57 -10.09 -0.20
CA PHE A 61 23.16 -11.42 -0.09
C PHE A 61 22.06 -12.48 -0.08
N TYR A 62 22.21 -13.51 -0.90
CA TYR A 62 21.27 -14.63 -0.98
C TYR A 62 21.97 -15.97 -0.74
N LEU A 63 21.32 -16.83 0.03
CA LEU A 63 21.68 -18.23 0.15
C LEU A 63 20.71 -19.06 -0.68
N ASN A 64 21.26 -19.96 -1.49
CA ASN A 64 20.50 -20.95 -2.24
C ASN A 64 21.07 -22.34 -1.98
N ILE A 65 20.26 -23.24 -1.42
CA ILE A 65 20.62 -24.63 -1.12
C ILE A 65 19.64 -25.53 -1.86
N TYR A 66 20.17 -26.44 -2.67
CA TYR A 66 19.40 -27.47 -3.36
C TYR A 66 19.61 -28.82 -2.66
N GLU A 67 18.54 -29.60 -2.51
CA GLU A 67 18.56 -30.98 -2.05
C GLU A 67 17.71 -31.81 -3.01
N ASN A 68 18.28 -32.88 -3.58
CA ASN A 68 17.63 -33.73 -4.58
C ASN A 68 17.02 -32.98 -5.77
N GLY A 69 17.71 -31.93 -6.26
CA GLY A 69 17.24 -31.11 -7.38
C GLY A 69 16.11 -30.13 -7.05
N ARG A 70 15.66 -30.06 -5.78
CA ARG A 70 14.68 -29.07 -5.30
C ARG A 70 15.37 -28.03 -4.43
N GLY A 71 15.02 -26.75 -4.58
CA GLY A 71 15.52 -25.69 -3.70
C GLY A 71 14.99 -25.88 -2.29
N LYS A 72 15.85 -26.30 -1.36
CA LYS A 72 15.54 -26.48 0.07
C LYS A 72 15.54 -25.14 0.79
N TYR A 73 16.50 -24.26 0.49
CA TYR A 73 16.57 -22.91 1.03
C TYR A 73 16.83 -21.90 -0.07
N TYR A 74 15.90 -20.97 -0.29
CA TYR A 74 16.15 -19.73 -1.02
C TYR A 74 15.73 -18.56 -0.14
N CYS A 75 16.68 -17.79 0.38
CA CYS A 75 16.40 -16.63 1.22
C CYS A 75 17.52 -15.59 1.16
N SER A 76 17.18 -14.34 1.44
CA SER A 76 18.17 -13.29 1.64
C SER A 76 18.77 -13.37 3.05
N LEU A 77 19.99 -12.84 3.22
CA LEU A 77 20.62 -12.74 4.55
C LEU A 77 19.78 -11.90 5.52
N ARG A 78 19.03 -10.91 5.01
CA ARG A 78 18.05 -10.12 5.80
C ARG A 78 16.97 -11.02 6.40
N GLN A 79 16.38 -11.87 5.57
CA GLN A 79 15.33 -12.81 5.99
C GLN A 79 15.86 -13.83 7.01
N LEU A 80 17.10 -14.31 6.81
CA LEU A 80 17.74 -15.24 7.75
C LEU A 80 17.95 -14.58 9.13
N VAL A 81 18.50 -13.36 9.17
CA VAL A 81 18.71 -12.63 10.44
C VAL A 81 17.38 -12.40 11.16
N VAL A 82 16.34 -11.99 10.46
CA VAL A 82 15.00 -11.80 11.08
C VAL A 82 14.46 -13.12 11.61
N ALA A 83 14.43 -14.18 10.78
CA ALA A 83 13.89 -15.48 11.17
C ALA A 83 14.61 -16.09 12.39
N PHE A 84 15.93 -15.87 12.48
CA PHE A 84 16.73 -16.30 13.61
C PHE A 84 16.38 -15.57 14.92
N ASN A 85 15.99 -14.30 14.82
CA ASN A 85 15.64 -13.46 15.98
C ASN A 85 14.16 -13.57 16.39
N MET A 86 13.37 -14.41 15.72
CA MET A 86 11.99 -14.69 16.10
C MET A 86 11.94 -15.85 17.09
N ASP A 87 11.00 -15.79 18.04
CA ASP A 87 10.76 -16.89 18.98
C ASP A 87 10.26 -18.15 18.25
N GLY A 88 10.65 -19.33 18.74
CA GLY A 88 10.17 -20.62 18.24
C GLY A 88 11.10 -21.31 17.25
N ASP A 89 10.53 -22.12 16.36
CA ASP A 89 11.27 -22.94 15.41
C ASP A 89 11.79 -22.10 14.22
N PHE A 90 13.10 -22.20 13.96
CA PHE A 90 13.77 -21.41 12.92
C PHE A 90 13.21 -21.69 11.51
N GLU A 91 12.87 -22.93 11.19
CA GLU A 91 12.37 -23.29 9.85
C GLU A 91 10.97 -22.72 9.62
N GLN A 92 10.10 -22.82 10.61
CA GLN A 92 8.77 -22.18 10.58
C GLN A 92 8.88 -20.66 10.48
N ASN A 93 9.78 -20.05 11.25
CA ASN A 93 10.03 -18.61 11.21
C ASN A 93 10.56 -18.18 9.85
N LEU A 94 11.52 -18.92 9.28
CA LEU A 94 12.07 -18.62 7.97
C LEU A 94 11.02 -18.74 6.86
N ASN A 95 10.14 -19.73 6.92
CA ASN A 95 9.02 -19.84 5.98
C ASN A 95 8.03 -18.68 6.12
N THR A 96 7.75 -18.25 7.34
CA THR A 96 6.92 -17.07 7.62
C THR A 96 7.56 -15.80 7.05
N VAL A 97 8.86 -15.62 7.29
CA VAL A 97 9.61 -14.44 6.86
C VAL A 97 9.76 -14.36 5.35
N LYS A 98 9.95 -15.49 4.66
CA LYS A 98 10.03 -15.55 3.18
C LYS A 98 8.75 -15.08 2.49
N ASN A 99 7.59 -15.27 3.13
CA ASN A 99 6.29 -14.86 2.60
C ASN A 99 5.95 -13.40 2.91
N ASN A 100 6.86 -12.68 3.58
CA ASN A 100 6.69 -11.31 4.03
C ASN A 100 7.90 -10.47 3.61
N THR A 101 7.83 -9.16 3.83
CA THR A 101 8.92 -8.25 3.42
C THR A 101 9.85 -7.96 4.59
N VAL A 102 11.17 -8.06 4.37
CA VAL A 102 12.19 -7.54 5.30
C VAL A 102 12.84 -6.30 4.71
N LEU A 103 12.60 -5.17 5.35
CA LEU A 103 13.10 -3.86 4.91
C LEU A 103 14.19 -3.35 5.84
N LEU A 104 14.93 -2.35 5.35
CA LEU A 104 15.88 -1.61 6.17
C LEU A 104 15.16 -0.44 6.85
N VAL A 105 15.46 -0.22 8.13
CA VAL A 105 15.01 0.97 8.86
C VAL A 105 15.71 2.20 8.29
N ASN A 106 17.04 2.14 8.12
CA ASN A 106 17.84 3.10 7.38
C ASN A 106 18.30 2.50 6.04
N ASP A 107 17.64 2.87 4.95
CA ASP A 107 17.90 2.35 3.61
C ASP A 107 19.20 2.88 2.97
N LYS A 108 19.84 3.89 3.57
CA LYS A 108 21.18 4.37 3.19
C LYS A 108 22.30 3.47 3.72
N GLU A 109 21.99 2.59 4.66
CA GLU A 109 22.92 1.62 5.25
C GLU A 109 22.54 0.19 4.80
N ASP A 110 22.58 -0.07 3.50
CA ASP A 110 22.19 -1.35 2.90
C ASP A 110 23.09 -2.54 3.30
N TRP A 111 24.32 -2.23 3.70
CA TRP A 111 25.30 -3.13 4.30
C TRP A 111 25.00 -3.45 5.77
N ASN A 112 24.22 -2.64 6.49
CA ASN A 112 23.94 -2.83 7.91
C ASN A 112 22.72 -3.76 8.08
N LEU A 113 22.97 -5.05 8.28
CA LEU A 113 21.94 -6.07 8.46
C LEU A 113 21.83 -6.52 9.92
N LYS A 114 22.24 -5.68 10.87
CA LYS A 114 21.90 -5.86 12.28
C LYS A 114 20.38 -5.88 12.44
N ARG A 115 19.87 -6.69 13.36
CA ARG A 115 18.44 -6.83 13.63
C ARG A 115 17.77 -5.49 13.91
N SER A 116 18.47 -4.56 14.56
CA SER A 116 17.99 -3.20 14.84
C SER A 116 17.76 -2.34 13.59
N ASN A 117 18.42 -2.66 12.47
CA ASN A 117 18.23 -1.99 11.19
C ASN A 117 17.30 -2.78 10.24
N LEU A 118 16.77 -3.93 10.66
CA LEU A 118 15.83 -4.72 9.88
C LEU A 118 14.43 -4.54 10.44
N GLU A 119 13.47 -4.25 9.57
CA GLU A 119 12.05 -4.20 9.89
C GLU A 119 11.34 -5.35 9.18
N PHE A 120 10.77 -6.25 9.98
CA PHE A 120 9.95 -7.35 9.48
C PHE A 120 8.48 -6.96 9.49
N THR A 121 7.86 -6.83 8.32
CA THR A 121 6.48 -6.30 8.21
C THR A 121 5.43 -7.17 8.91
N GLY A 122 5.70 -8.45 9.15
CA GLY A 122 4.82 -9.35 9.88
C GLY A 122 4.77 -9.13 11.41
N ILE A 123 5.75 -8.42 12.00
CA ILE A 123 5.83 -8.21 13.47
C ILE A 123 6.13 -6.76 13.82
N ASP A 124 7.13 -6.15 13.20
CA ASP A 124 7.76 -4.94 13.71
C ASP A 124 7.04 -3.64 13.35
N ASN A 125 6.07 -3.66 12.43
CA ASN A 125 5.55 -2.56 11.59
C ASN A 125 5.52 -1.15 12.24
N ASN A 126 6.69 -0.57 12.54
CA ASN A 126 6.86 0.63 13.37
C ASN A 126 6.46 1.89 12.60
N VAL A 127 6.42 1.76 11.28
CA VAL A 127 6.02 2.80 10.34
C VAL A 127 4.51 3.02 10.36
N ASN A 128 3.72 1.97 10.64
CA ASN A 128 2.27 2.02 10.55
C ASN A 128 1.57 1.45 11.79
N THR A 129 0.67 2.24 12.39
CA THR A 129 -0.29 1.72 13.37
C THR A 129 -1.60 1.37 12.68
N PHE A 130 -2.08 0.15 12.92
CA PHE A 130 -3.33 -0.36 12.37
C PHE A 130 -4.37 -0.54 13.48
N TYR A 131 -5.58 -0.05 13.28
CA TYR A 131 -6.67 -0.14 14.26
C TYR A 131 -8.05 -0.13 13.60
N SER A 132 -9.10 -0.42 14.36
CA SER A 132 -10.50 -0.36 13.90
C SER A 132 -11.37 0.36 14.93
N ASP A 133 -12.42 1.03 14.45
CA ASP A 133 -13.51 1.60 15.26
C ASP A 133 -14.75 0.68 15.33
N GLY A 134 -14.64 -0.56 14.85
CA GLY A 134 -15.76 -1.52 14.72
C GLY A 134 -16.61 -1.33 13.46
N LYS A 135 -16.34 -0.30 12.63
CA LYS A 135 -17.00 -0.07 11.33
C LYS A 135 -16.02 -0.02 10.17
N ASN A 136 -14.85 0.57 10.38
CA ASN A 136 -13.80 0.76 9.39
C ASN A 136 -12.46 0.26 9.94
N PHE A 137 -11.53 0.02 9.03
CA PHE A 137 -10.14 -0.25 9.32
C PHE A 137 -9.29 0.97 9.01
N PHE A 138 -8.31 1.28 9.86
CA PHE A 138 -7.49 2.47 9.76
C PHE A 138 -6.00 2.11 9.69
N ILE A 139 -5.29 2.83 8.82
CA ILE A 139 -3.85 2.76 8.65
C ILE A 139 -3.30 4.15 8.97
N ARG A 140 -2.59 4.29 10.08
CA ARG A 140 -1.89 5.52 10.47
C ARG A 140 -0.42 5.40 10.14
N HIS A 141 0.13 6.33 9.37
CA HIS A 141 1.57 6.47 9.20
C HIS A 141 2.16 7.24 10.39
N ASN A 142 2.95 6.56 11.22
CA ASN A 142 3.34 7.04 12.54
C ASN A 142 4.16 8.33 12.49
N LYS A 143 5.08 8.43 11.51
CA LYS A 143 5.95 9.61 11.36
C LYS A 143 5.18 10.88 11.00
N THR A 144 4.15 10.79 10.17
CA THR A 144 3.43 11.99 9.67
C THR A 144 2.07 12.19 10.33
N GLY A 145 1.56 11.18 11.04
CA GLY A 145 0.20 11.18 11.55
C GLY A 145 -0.89 11.05 10.48
N TYR A 146 -0.53 10.86 9.21
CA TYR A 146 -1.52 10.69 8.13
C TYR A 146 -2.31 9.40 8.32
N VAL A 147 -3.64 9.48 8.27
CA VAL A 147 -4.54 8.34 8.48
C VAL A 147 -5.36 8.11 7.23
N VAL A 148 -5.43 6.84 6.81
CA VAL A 148 -6.36 6.36 5.78
C VAL A 148 -7.34 5.39 6.43
N LYS A 149 -8.62 5.49 6.08
CA LYS A 149 -9.65 4.49 6.40
C LYS A 149 -9.97 3.63 5.18
N THR A 150 -10.30 2.38 5.43
CA THR A 150 -10.78 1.40 4.43
C THR A 150 -11.78 0.44 5.08
N ASP A 151 -12.30 -0.51 4.31
CA ASP A 151 -13.33 -1.46 4.74
C ASP A 151 -12.85 -2.32 5.92
N LEU A 152 -13.77 -2.63 6.84
CA LEU A 152 -13.52 -3.61 7.89
C LEU A 152 -13.76 -5.03 7.33
N ASP A 153 -12.77 -5.54 6.59
CA ASP A 153 -12.78 -6.88 5.98
C ASP A 153 -11.56 -7.67 6.48
N LYS A 154 -11.77 -8.87 7.04
CA LYS A 154 -10.71 -9.60 7.75
C LYS A 154 -9.53 -9.92 6.83
N ASP A 155 -9.81 -10.44 5.64
CA ASP A 155 -8.78 -10.94 4.73
C ASP A 155 -8.03 -9.78 4.07
N LEU A 156 -8.73 -8.70 3.71
CA LEU A 156 -8.11 -7.46 3.25
C LEU A 156 -7.19 -6.88 4.33
N ASN A 157 -7.65 -6.82 5.58
CA ASN A 157 -6.93 -6.16 6.66
C ASN A 157 -5.66 -6.91 7.02
N GLU A 158 -5.72 -8.25 7.10
CA GLU A 158 -4.53 -9.08 7.31
C GLU A 158 -3.52 -8.92 6.16
N LEU A 159 -4.00 -8.86 4.93
CA LEU A 159 -3.15 -8.64 3.77
C LEU A 159 -2.52 -7.22 3.78
N ILE A 160 -3.27 -6.18 4.14
CA ILE A 160 -2.74 -4.81 4.28
C ILE A 160 -1.62 -4.74 5.33
N ARG A 161 -1.74 -5.48 6.44
CA ARG A 161 -0.74 -5.52 7.52
C ARG A 161 0.61 -6.08 7.08
N GLN A 162 0.63 -6.91 6.04
CA GLN A 162 1.86 -7.50 5.50
C GLN A 162 2.76 -6.47 4.79
N TYR A 163 2.23 -5.27 4.49
CA TYR A 163 2.94 -4.22 3.78
C TYR A 163 3.27 -3.02 4.66
N ARG A 164 4.38 -2.36 4.33
CA ARG A 164 4.75 -1.05 4.88
C ARG A 164 4.19 0.06 4.00
N TRP A 165 3.32 0.87 4.58
CA TRP A 165 2.63 1.97 3.91
C TRP A 165 3.35 3.29 4.16
N SER A 166 4.11 3.74 3.16
CA SER A 166 4.81 5.02 3.19
C SER A 166 3.90 6.15 2.74
N TYR A 167 3.99 7.30 3.40
CA TYR A 167 3.29 8.51 2.97
C TYR A 167 4.03 9.21 1.83
N SER A 168 3.33 9.47 0.72
CA SER A 168 3.80 10.31 -0.38
C SER A 168 3.20 11.71 -0.26
N GLU A 169 4.04 12.71 0.00
CA GLU A 169 3.60 14.09 0.18
C GLU A 169 3.04 14.71 -1.11
N GLY A 170 3.68 14.47 -2.26
CA GLY A 170 3.23 14.97 -3.55
C GLY A 170 1.84 14.43 -3.95
N CYS A 171 1.59 13.15 -3.67
CA CYS A 171 0.32 12.51 -4.02
C CYS A 171 -0.73 12.59 -2.89
N LYS A 172 -0.33 12.94 -1.66
CA LYS A 172 -1.14 12.91 -0.43
C LYS A 172 -1.88 11.57 -0.27
N THR A 173 -1.12 10.48 -0.28
CA THR A 173 -1.64 9.11 -0.15
C THR A 173 -0.62 8.23 0.52
N LEU A 174 -1.07 7.11 1.09
CA LEU A 174 -0.19 5.99 1.40
C LEU A 174 0.08 5.16 0.15
N GLY A 175 1.28 4.58 0.07
CA GLY A 175 1.66 3.62 -0.94
C GLY A 175 2.73 2.66 -0.46
N THR A 176 2.85 1.54 -1.15
CA THR A 176 3.78 0.46 -0.84
C THR A 176 4.38 -0.12 -2.12
N PHE A 177 5.43 -0.91 -1.99
CA PHE A 177 5.94 -1.76 -3.05
C PHE A 177 5.49 -3.19 -2.77
N LEU A 178 4.87 -3.84 -3.77
CA LEU A 178 4.41 -5.23 -3.65
C LEU A 178 5.55 -6.25 -3.71
N SER A 179 6.73 -5.85 -4.18
CA SER A 179 7.90 -6.71 -4.32
C SER A 179 9.16 -6.04 -3.75
N GLU A 180 10.10 -6.86 -3.28
CA GLU A 180 11.41 -6.38 -2.76
C GLU A 180 12.23 -5.63 -3.83
N ARG A 181 11.97 -5.88 -5.12
CA ARG A 181 12.68 -5.23 -6.24
C ARG A 181 12.29 -3.77 -6.44
N LYS A 182 11.40 -3.21 -5.60
CA LYS A 182 10.91 -1.82 -5.64
C LYS A 182 10.41 -1.35 -7.02
N ASN A 183 9.97 -2.27 -7.88
CA ASN A 183 9.50 -1.95 -9.24
C ASN A 183 7.97 -1.94 -9.36
N GLN A 184 7.26 -2.38 -8.31
CA GLN A 184 5.80 -2.48 -8.29
C GLN A 184 5.21 -1.63 -7.17
N PHE A 185 5.29 -0.32 -7.35
CA PHE A 185 4.59 0.63 -6.48
C PHE A 185 3.08 0.56 -6.67
N ILE A 186 2.33 0.66 -5.58
CA ILE A 186 0.88 0.77 -5.57
C ILE A 186 0.43 1.70 -4.43
N SER A 187 -0.57 2.55 -4.70
CA SER A 187 -1.23 3.37 -3.69
C SER A 187 -2.31 2.58 -2.95
N ILE A 188 -2.61 2.95 -1.69
CA ILE A 188 -3.58 2.21 -0.87
C ILE A 188 -4.97 2.13 -1.50
N HIS A 189 -5.49 3.22 -2.05
CA HIS A 189 -6.80 3.21 -2.72
C HIS A 189 -6.82 2.28 -3.93
N ARG A 190 -5.73 2.23 -4.70
CA ARG A 190 -5.63 1.31 -5.83
C ARG A 190 -5.53 -0.14 -5.36
N PHE A 191 -4.76 -0.38 -4.30
CA PHE A 191 -4.66 -1.69 -3.66
C PHE A 191 -6.04 -2.22 -3.23
N VAL A 192 -6.81 -1.42 -2.50
CA VAL A 192 -8.15 -1.79 -2.03
C VAL A 192 -9.10 -2.06 -3.19
N ARG A 193 -9.10 -1.19 -4.21
CA ARG A 193 -9.95 -1.37 -5.38
C ARG A 193 -9.60 -2.66 -6.13
N GLU A 194 -8.32 -2.90 -6.39
CA GLU A 194 -7.86 -4.10 -7.09
C GLU A 194 -8.14 -5.38 -6.30
N TYR A 195 -8.05 -5.35 -4.95
CA TYR A 195 -8.39 -6.48 -4.09
C TYR A 195 -9.86 -6.91 -4.28
N PHE A 196 -10.81 -5.96 -4.21
CA PHE A 196 -12.23 -6.28 -4.36
C PHE A 196 -12.64 -6.62 -5.81
N ASP A 197 -11.85 -6.21 -6.80
CA ASP A 197 -12.06 -6.57 -8.21
C ASP A 197 -11.37 -7.89 -8.59
N ARG A 198 -10.68 -8.58 -7.66
CA ARG A 198 -9.94 -9.80 -7.97
C ARG A 198 -10.89 -10.93 -8.39
N CYS A 199 -10.72 -11.42 -9.61
CA CYS A 199 -11.54 -12.51 -10.17
C CYS A 199 -10.95 -13.92 -9.98
N ASN A 200 -9.71 -14.02 -9.48
CA ASN A 200 -9.02 -15.30 -9.29
C ASN A 200 -8.35 -15.33 -7.92
N ASP A 201 -8.93 -16.08 -6.98
CA ASP A 201 -8.42 -16.19 -5.61
C ASP A 201 -7.06 -16.89 -5.50
N ASN A 202 -6.66 -17.63 -6.53
CA ASN A 202 -5.35 -18.28 -6.59
C ASN A 202 -4.23 -17.33 -7.06
N MET A 203 -4.57 -16.10 -7.48
CA MET A 203 -3.59 -15.10 -7.90
C MET A 203 -3.26 -14.16 -6.73
N ASP A 204 -1.98 -14.04 -6.41
CA ASP A 204 -1.50 -13.07 -5.43
C ASP A 204 -1.70 -11.62 -5.91
N MET A 205 -1.62 -10.67 -4.97
CA MET A 205 -1.80 -9.25 -5.28
C MET A 205 -0.73 -8.68 -6.20
N GLU A 206 0.49 -9.23 -6.20
CA GLU A 206 1.57 -8.75 -7.07
C GLU A 206 1.24 -9.05 -8.55
N SER A 207 0.88 -10.30 -8.82
CA SER A 207 0.50 -10.78 -10.14
C SER A 207 -0.77 -10.08 -10.62
N TRP A 208 -1.77 -9.94 -9.75
CA TRP A 208 -3.02 -9.24 -10.06
C TRP A 208 -2.79 -7.75 -10.37
N ASN A 209 -1.97 -7.05 -9.57
CA ASN A 209 -1.62 -5.66 -9.83
C ASN A 209 -0.96 -5.46 -11.20
N ARG A 210 -0.12 -6.41 -11.63
CA ARG A 210 0.54 -6.36 -12.93
C ARG A 210 -0.47 -6.46 -14.09
N VAL A 211 -1.46 -7.35 -13.96
CA VAL A 211 -2.58 -7.47 -14.92
C VAL A 211 -3.38 -6.17 -14.96
N MET A 212 -3.79 -5.66 -13.79
CA MET A 212 -4.60 -4.46 -13.67
C MET A 212 -3.87 -3.21 -14.16
N LYS A 213 -2.56 -3.09 -13.95
CA LYS A 213 -1.75 -2.01 -14.53
C LYS A 213 -1.83 -1.99 -16.05
N ASN A 214 -1.65 -3.14 -16.70
CA ASN A 214 -1.72 -3.25 -18.15
C ASN A 214 -3.12 -2.90 -18.69
N LEU A 215 -4.18 -3.40 -18.04
CA LEU A 215 -5.56 -3.09 -18.42
C LEU A 215 -5.88 -1.61 -18.24
N SER A 216 -5.53 -1.05 -17.08
CA SER A 216 -5.78 0.36 -16.74
C SER A 216 -5.03 1.32 -17.68
N HIS A 217 -3.82 0.97 -18.10
CA HIS A 217 -3.05 1.75 -19.07
C HIS A 217 -3.69 1.73 -20.46
N LYS A 218 -4.09 0.56 -20.95
CA LYS A 218 -4.77 0.41 -22.26
C LYS A 218 -6.11 1.14 -22.30
N ALA A 219 -6.86 1.14 -21.21
CA ALA A 219 -8.17 1.77 -21.12
C ALA A 219 -8.12 3.25 -20.66
N GLU A 220 -6.93 3.77 -20.36
CA GLU A 220 -6.70 5.13 -19.83
C GLU A 220 -7.53 5.45 -18.57
N ILE A 221 -7.74 4.44 -17.73
CA ILE A 221 -8.49 4.55 -16.48
C ILE A 221 -7.55 4.49 -15.26
N ASN A 222 -7.94 5.14 -14.18
CA ASN A 222 -7.29 5.02 -12.89
C ASN A 222 -8.33 5.02 -11.77
N VAL A 223 -7.92 4.61 -10.56
CA VAL A 223 -8.81 4.61 -9.40
C VAL A 223 -8.98 6.03 -8.88
N ASP A 224 -10.22 6.49 -8.73
CA ASP A 224 -10.59 7.77 -8.14
C ASP A 224 -11.43 7.62 -6.87
N HIS A 225 -11.37 8.63 -6.00
CA HIS A 225 -12.21 8.74 -4.81
C HIS A 225 -13.46 9.56 -5.14
N LEU A 226 -14.63 8.94 -5.11
CA LEU A 226 -15.89 9.59 -5.48
C LEU A 226 -16.16 10.86 -4.64
N ASP A 227 -15.92 10.82 -3.33
CA ASP A 227 -16.06 11.95 -2.41
C ASP A 227 -14.92 13.00 -2.48
N SER A 228 -13.89 12.74 -3.30
CA SER A 228 -12.66 13.54 -3.40
C SER A 228 -11.84 13.62 -2.08
N ASP A 229 -12.09 12.74 -1.11
CA ASP A 229 -11.31 12.59 0.12
C ASP A 229 -10.32 11.42 0.01
N LYS A 230 -9.04 11.77 -0.15
CA LYS A 230 -7.93 10.80 -0.27
C LYS A 230 -7.65 10.00 1.01
N THR A 231 -8.30 10.33 2.12
CA THR A 231 -8.23 9.54 3.35
C THR A 231 -9.29 8.43 3.39
N ASN A 232 -10.29 8.47 2.51
CA ASN A 232 -11.40 7.51 2.45
C ASN A 232 -11.20 6.45 1.35
N SER A 233 -10.39 5.44 1.62
CA SER A 233 -10.14 4.33 0.68
C SER A 233 -11.09 3.14 0.89
N CYS A 234 -12.32 3.34 1.36
CA CYS A 234 -13.32 2.27 1.38
C CYS A 234 -13.79 1.95 -0.05
N LYS A 235 -14.06 0.68 -0.37
CA LYS A 235 -14.41 0.20 -1.72
C LYS A 235 -15.60 0.94 -2.32
N ASN A 236 -16.59 1.28 -1.50
CA ASN A 236 -17.77 2.01 -1.92
C ASN A 236 -17.47 3.49 -2.19
N ASN A 237 -16.26 3.98 -1.97
CA ASN A 237 -15.83 5.32 -2.37
C ASN A 237 -14.89 5.29 -3.60
N LEU A 238 -14.50 4.10 -4.08
CA LEU A 238 -13.46 3.94 -5.09
C LEU A 238 -14.06 3.46 -6.41
N VAL A 239 -13.69 4.12 -7.52
CA VAL A 239 -14.15 3.73 -8.86
C VAL A 239 -13.02 3.84 -9.89
N TRP A 240 -13.06 3.00 -10.92
CA TRP A 240 -12.23 3.20 -12.11
C TRP A 240 -12.81 4.33 -12.96
N MET A 241 -12.02 5.36 -13.24
CA MET A 241 -12.44 6.55 -13.97
C MET A 241 -11.39 6.95 -15.00
N LYS A 242 -11.82 7.45 -16.15
CA LYS A 242 -10.90 8.02 -17.15
C LYS A 242 -10.24 9.27 -16.60
N ALA A 243 -8.99 9.52 -17.03
CA ALA A 243 -8.25 10.71 -16.59
C ALA A 243 -9.00 12.02 -16.88
N CYS A 244 -9.64 12.13 -18.05
CA CYS A 244 -10.41 13.31 -18.43
C CYS A 244 -11.61 13.57 -17.51
N ASP A 245 -12.34 12.52 -17.13
CA ASP A 245 -13.49 12.63 -16.22
C ASP A 245 -13.05 12.97 -14.80
N ASN A 246 -11.92 12.43 -14.34
CA ASN A 246 -11.36 12.80 -13.04
C ASN A 246 -10.96 14.28 -13.00
N ILE A 247 -10.32 14.79 -14.05
CA ILE A 247 -10.00 16.23 -14.17
C ILE A 247 -11.28 17.08 -14.15
N ARG A 248 -12.32 16.64 -14.87
CA ARG A 248 -13.61 17.35 -14.93
C ARG A 248 -14.37 17.34 -13.61
N LYS A 249 -14.26 16.26 -12.83
CA LYS A 249 -14.79 16.11 -11.47
C LYS A 249 -14.02 16.94 -10.46
N GLY A 250 -12.70 16.92 -10.53
CA GLY A 250 -11.81 17.61 -9.59
C GLY A 250 -12.19 17.36 -8.12
N ASN A 251 -12.41 18.44 -7.38
CA ASN A 251 -12.87 18.40 -5.98
C ASN A 251 -14.35 18.80 -5.81
N LEU A 252 -15.16 18.69 -6.85
CA LEU A 252 -16.56 19.14 -6.84
C LEU A 252 -17.38 18.44 -5.76
N THR A 253 -17.26 17.11 -5.61
CA THR A 253 -18.00 16.38 -4.58
C THR A 253 -17.73 16.92 -3.19
N LYS A 254 -16.46 17.13 -2.83
CA LYS A 254 -16.07 17.70 -1.54
C LYS A 254 -16.58 19.13 -1.33
N LYS A 255 -16.64 19.95 -2.38
CA LYS A 255 -17.19 21.32 -2.32
C LYS A 255 -18.71 21.31 -2.14
N LEU A 256 -19.40 20.40 -2.82
CA LEU A 256 -20.86 20.27 -2.78
C LEU A 256 -21.36 19.58 -1.51
N ASN A 257 -20.49 18.86 -0.80
CA ASN A 257 -20.80 18.28 0.51
C ASN A 257 -20.46 19.26 1.65
N GLN A 258 -20.98 20.49 1.54
CA GLN A 258 -20.82 21.58 2.51
C GLN A 258 -22.09 22.42 2.53
N ASP A 259 -22.54 22.79 3.74
CA ASP A 259 -23.74 23.61 3.92
C ASP A 259 -23.71 24.89 3.07
N PRO A 260 -24.84 25.29 2.47
CA PRO A 260 -26.15 24.64 2.56
C PRO A 260 -26.34 23.45 1.59
N PHE A 261 -25.35 23.12 0.77
CA PHE A 261 -25.44 22.05 -0.20
C PHE A 261 -25.10 20.68 0.41
N HIS A 262 -25.60 19.63 -0.21
CA HIS A 262 -25.25 18.27 0.14
C HIS A 262 -24.93 17.44 -1.09
N CYS A 263 -23.89 16.61 -1.00
CA CYS A 263 -23.56 15.62 -2.01
C CYS A 263 -22.86 14.41 -1.38
N LYS A 264 -23.60 13.32 -1.22
CA LYS A 264 -23.08 12.00 -0.83
C LYS A 264 -23.05 11.11 -2.07
N VAL A 265 -21.95 10.39 -2.23
CA VAL A 265 -21.73 9.49 -3.36
C VAL A 265 -21.19 8.17 -2.86
N LEU A 266 -21.61 7.09 -3.52
CA LEU A 266 -21.05 5.77 -3.26
C LEU A 266 -21.10 4.90 -4.52
N ALA A 267 -20.05 4.10 -4.72
CA ALA A 267 -20.00 3.03 -5.68
C ALA A 267 -20.89 1.88 -5.20
N THR A 268 -21.66 1.32 -6.13
CA THR A 268 -22.55 0.18 -5.96
C THR A 268 -22.20 -0.90 -6.98
N LYS A 269 -22.82 -2.07 -6.87
CA LYS A 269 -22.73 -3.11 -7.91
C LYS A 269 -23.27 -2.68 -9.29
N TYR A 270 -24.08 -1.62 -9.34
CA TYR A 270 -24.76 -1.16 -10.56
C TYR A 270 -24.19 0.15 -11.13
N GLY A 271 -23.12 0.67 -10.54
CA GLY A 271 -22.55 1.97 -10.91
C GLY A 271 -22.41 2.89 -9.70
N ILE A 272 -22.67 4.17 -9.86
CA ILE A 272 -22.49 5.22 -8.85
C ILE A 272 -23.85 5.75 -8.41
N ARG A 273 -24.13 5.72 -7.11
CA ARG A 273 -25.29 6.38 -6.53
C ARG A 273 -24.87 7.74 -5.97
N MET A 274 -25.61 8.79 -6.32
CA MET A 274 -25.47 10.15 -5.80
C MET A 274 -26.74 10.54 -5.05
N GLU A 275 -26.61 10.98 -3.80
CA GLU A 275 -27.63 11.73 -3.07
C GLU A 275 -27.17 13.19 -3.01
N ALA A 276 -27.90 14.08 -3.67
CA ALA A 276 -27.54 15.49 -3.76
C ALA A 276 -28.73 16.38 -3.42
N GLY A 277 -28.46 17.57 -2.90
CA GLY A 277 -29.53 18.40 -2.37
C GLY A 277 -29.09 19.71 -1.74
N TYR A 278 -30.01 20.29 -1.00
CA TYR A 278 -29.89 21.60 -0.37
C TYR A 278 -30.66 21.66 0.94
N VAL A 279 -30.10 22.35 1.92
CA VAL A 279 -30.70 22.63 3.23
C VAL A 279 -31.09 24.11 3.27
N ALA A 280 -32.37 24.40 3.50
CA ALA A 280 -32.87 25.75 3.80
C ALA A 280 -33.87 25.71 4.94
N ASP A 281 -33.75 26.64 5.88
CA ASP A 281 -34.73 26.87 6.95
C ASP A 281 -35.12 25.59 7.72
N GLY A 282 -34.14 24.70 7.94
CA GLY A 282 -34.33 23.42 8.61
C GLY A 282 -34.94 22.31 7.74
N ASN A 283 -35.33 22.61 6.50
CA ASN A 283 -35.84 21.62 5.54
C ASN A 283 -34.72 21.10 4.63
N TYR A 284 -34.70 19.77 4.45
CA TYR A 284 -33.72 19.08 3.62
C TYR A 284 -34.36 18.60 2.33
N PHE A 285 -34.03 19.26 1.22
CA PHE A 285 -34.38 18.79 -0.12
C PHE A 285 -33.27 17.86 -0.63
N LYS A 286 -33.64 16.66 -1.09
CA LYS A 286 -32.69 15.69 -1.63
C LYS A 286 -33.25 14.96 -2.85
N VAL A 287 -32.37 14.71 -3.81
CA VAL A 287 -32.60 13.89 -4.99
C VAL A 287 -31.58 12.74 -4.95
N ILE A 288 -32.04 11.55 -5.27
CA ILE A 288 -31.21 10.34 -5.34
C ILE A 288 -31.22 9.86 -6.78
N SER A 289 -30.04 9.63 -7.32
CA SER A 289 -29.85 9.25 -8.72
C SER A 289 -28.76 8.18 -8.84
N ASN A 290 -28.91 7.29 -9.80
CA ASN A 290 -27.98 6.20 -10.10
C ASN A 290 -27.41 6.37 -11.51
N TYR A 291 -26.09 6.23 -11.62
CA TYR A 291 -25.35 6.38 -12.88
C TYR A 291 -24.58 5.10 -13.16
N GLU A 292 -24.86 4.46 -14.30
CA GLU A 292 -24.20 3.20 -14.67
C GLU A 292 -22.70 3.37 -14.89
N ASN A 293 -22.27 4.55 -15.38
CA ASN A 293 -20.88 4.83 -15.68
C ASN A 293 -20.38 6.16 -15.05
N PRO A 294 -19.05 6.30 -14.85
CA PRO A 294 -18.46 7.50 -14.25
C PRO A 294 -18.68 8.79 -15.05
N ALA A 295 -18.79 8.74 -16.38
CA ALA A 295 -18.90 9.94 -17.21
C ALA A 295 -20.24 10.66 -16.98
N ASP A 296 -21.34 9.90 -16.91
CA ASP A 296 -22.68 10.44 -16.65
C ASP A 296 -22.78 11.03 -15.25
N PHE A 297 -22.20 10.35 -14.26
CA PHE A 297 -22.08 10.88 -12.90
C PHE A 297 -21.32 12.22 -12.88
N VAL A 298 -20.18 12.31 -13.56
CA VAL A 298 -19.37 13.53 -13.60
C VAL A 298 -20.12 14.68 -14.30
N GLU A 299 -20.90 14.39 -15.35
CA GLU A 299 -21.72 15.40 -15.99
C GLU A 299 -22.84 15.90 -15.06
N ALA A 300 -23.56 15.00 -14.40
CA ALA A 300 -24.60 15.37 -13.44
C ALA A 300 -24.03 16.19 -12.26
N LEU A 301 -22.86 15.81 -11.74
CA LEU A 301 -22.18 16.55 -10.68
C LEU A 301 -21.80 17.97 -11.13
N ARG A 302 -21.41 18.13 -12.40
CA ARG A 302 -21.08 19.44 -12.98
C ARG A 302 -22.31 20.28 -13.24
N GLN A 303 -23.42 19.68 -13.67
CA GLN A 303 -24.70 20.38 -13.80
C GLN A 303 -25.22 20.86 -12.45
N PHE A 304 -25.10 20.04 -11.41
CA PHE A 304 -25.39 20.46 -10.05
C PHE A 304 -24.51 21.66 -9.66
N TRP A 305 -23.19 21.54 -9.82
CA TRP A 305 -22.26 22.62 -9.47
C TRP A 305 -22.52 23.95 -10.20
N LYS A 306 -22.69 23.90 -11.53
CA LYS A 306 -22.73 25.08 -12.40
C LYS A 306 -24.12 25.68 -12.56
N CYS A 307 -25.15 24.87 -12.46
CA CYS A 307 -26.52 25.26 -12.82
C CYS A 307 -27.52 25.04 -11.67
N GLY A 308 -27.11 24.39 -10.58
CA GLY A 308 -28.03 24.04 -9.49
C GLY A 308 -29.10 23.04 -9.94
N VAL A 309 -28.83 22.22 -10.96
CA VAL A 309 -29.78 21.25 -11.52
C VAL A 309 -29.45 19.85 -11.01
N LEU A 310 -30.48 19.15 -10.55
CA LEU A 310 -30.45 17.73 -10.17
C LEU A 310 -31.52 16.97 -10.95
N CYS A 311 -31.23 15.74 -11.37
CA CYS A 311 -32.18 14.90 -12.10
C CYS A 311 -32.35 13.57 -11.35
N ASP A 312 -33.59 13.13 -11.12
CA ASP A 312 -33.84 11.78 -10.58
C ASP A 312 -33.75 10.68 -11.66
N ASP A 313 -33.86 9.42 -11.24
CA ASP A 313 -33.79 8.25 -12.14
C ASP A 313 -34.92 8.21 -13.19
N ALA A 314 -36.02 8.96 -12.99
CA ALA A 314 -37.10 9.09 -13.96
C ALA A 314 -36.85 10.21 -15.00
N GLY A 315 -35.70 10.89 -14.89
CA GLY A 315 -35.35 12.01 -15.75
C GLY A 315 -36.03 13.33 -15.37
N LYS A 316 -36.68 13.40 -14.20
CA LYS A 316 -37.29 14.65 -13.75
C LYS A 316 -36.23 15.59 -13.19
N GLU A 317 -36.21 16.81 -13.71
CA GLU A 317 -35.29 17.86 -13.27
C GLU A 317 -35.83 18.64 -12.06
N TYR A 318 -34.90 18.98 -11.16
CA TYR A 318 -35.12 19.80 -9.98
C TYR A 318 -34.10 20.93 -9.99
N LYS A 319 -34.59 22.17 -9.96
CA LYS A 319 -33.75 23.37 -9.90
C LYS A 319 -33.68 23.89 -8.48
N LEU A 320 -32.47 24.05 -7.97
CA LEU A 320 -32.24 24.59 -6.64
C LEU A 320 -32.39 26.12 -6.63
N PRO A 321 -32.76 26.70 -5.47
CA PRO A 321 -32.92 28.15 -5.34
C PRO A 321 -31.58 28.90 -5.50
N ASN A 322 -30.46 28.26 -5.15
CA ASN A 322 -29.12 28.83 -5.26
C ASN A 322 -28.22 27.92 -6.11
N ILE A 323 -27.41 28.54 -6.97
CA ILE A 323 -26.40 27.84 -7.77
C ILE A 323 -25.13 27.69 -6.91
N PRO A 324 -24.61 26.46 -6.71
CA PRO A 324 -23.44 26.24 -5.86
C PRO A 324 -22.21 27.06 -6.26
N TYR A 325 -21.91 27.12 -7.56
CA TYR A 325 -20.78 27.87 -8.06
C TYR A 325 -20.82 29.35 -7.68
N ASP A 326 -21.97 30.00 -7.84
CA ASP A 326 -22.14 31.42 -7.53
C ASP A 326 -22.09 31.66 -6.02
N TYR A 327 -22.79 30.82 -5.24
CA TYR A 327 -22.78 30.88 -3.78
C TYR A 327 -21.36 30.83 -3.20
N PHE A 328 -20.56 29.83 -3.57
CA PHE A 328 -19.20 29.70 -3.06
C PHE A 328 -18.22 30.74 -3.65
N ARG A 329 -18.56 31.41 -4.75
CA ARG A 329 -17.76 32.53 -5.29
C ARG A 329 -18.02 33.81 -4.49
N GLU A 330 -19.27 34.07 -4.13
CA GLU A 330 -19.67 35.27 -3.36
C GLU A 330 -19.18 35.22 -1.92
N VAL A 331 -19.30 34.07 -1.26
CA VAL A 331 -18.79 33.87 0.12
C VAL A 331 -17.27 34.11 0.24
N LYS A 332 -16.49 33.91 -0.83
CA LYS A 332 -15.04 34.18 -0.82
C LYS A 332 -14.67 35.66 -0.98
N ARG A 333 -15.62 36.51 -1.33
CA ARG A 333 -15.42 37.96 -1.53
C ARG A 333 -15.84 38.79 -0.32
N MET A 334 -16.59 38.19 0.60
CA MET A 334 -16.87 38.72 1.94
C MET A 334 -15.75 38.27 2.88
#